data_AF-A0A955I9Y9-F1
#
_entry.id   AF-A0A955I9Y9-F1
#
_cell.length_a   1.000
_cell.length_b   1.000
_cell.length_c   1.000
_cell.angle_alpha   90.00
_cell.angle_beta   90.00
_cell.angle_gamma   90.00
#
_symmetry.space_group_name_H-M   'P 1'
#
loop_
_entity.id
_entity.type
_entity.pdbx_description
1 polymer ?
#
loop_
_entity_poly.entity_id
_entity_poly.type
_entity_poly.pdbx_seq_one_letter_code
_entity_poly.pdbx_strand_id
1 'polypeptide(L)'
;MSKSFVKLVDYAVFPALLMLLGKFGGIAIISGLLGYNLKFSQYANSVLSLNGIVPKEDLIKITVFSDLIAYLVIAVIVLVAVVRALYFHDSHIKPRLSAKLVQNNMMGLIRNSYSIYYSAIVSLTFLWIMTFIIIINWLINKEYILTLLFSVVISTTLTLIIYVDIRREIDNIKMKPSLYNWD
;
A
#
# COMPACT_ATOMS: atom_id res chain seq x y z
N MET A 1 4.33 -2.48 -26.63
CA MET A 1 4.70 -2.41 -25.19
C MET A 1 5.21 -3.76 -24.74
N SER A 2 6.27 -3.83 -23.91
CA SER A 2 6.77 -5.11 -23.39
C SER A 2 5.73 -5.76 -22.48
N LYS A 3 5.61 -7.10 -22.48
CA LYS A 3 4.65 -7.84 -21.65
C LYS A 3 4.74 -7.50 -20.15
N SER A 4 5.93 -7.15 -19.67
CA SER A 4 6.18 -6.75 -18.27
C SER A 4 5.57 -5.40 -17.92
N PHE A 5 5.53 -4.45 -18.86
CA PHE A 5 4.98 -3.12 -18.62
C PHE A 5 3.45 -3.15 -18.48
N VAL A 6 2.78 -3.96 -19.30
CA VAL A 6 1.32 -4.19 -19.20
C VAL A 6 0.97 -4.79 -17.85
N LYS A 7 1.71 -5.83 -17.42
CA LYS A 7 1.52 -6.43 -16.08
C LYS A 7 1.70 -5.42 -14.95
N LEU A 8 2.71 -4.53 -15.01
CA LEU A 8 2.90 -3.49 -13.99
C LEU A 8 1.69 -2.56 -13.89
N VAL A 9 1.12 -2.14 -15.02
CA VAL A 9 -0.09 -1.32 -15.04
C VAL A 9 -1.25 -2.07 -14.41
N ASP A 10 -1.46 -3.34 -14.75
CA ASP A 10 -2.54 -4.16 -14.18
C ASP A 10 -2.44 -4.28 -12.66
N TYR A 11 -1.22 -4.50 -12.13
CA TYR A 11 -0.99 -4.55 -10.68
C TYR A 11 -1.10 -3.17 -10.00
N ALA A 12 -0.93 -2.07 -10.74
CA ALA A 12 -0.96 -0.70 -10.21
C ALA A 12 -2.37 -0.13 -10.07
N VAL A 13 -3.32 -0.57 -10.91
CA VAL A 13 -4.70 -0.08 -10.88
C VAL A 13 -5.36 -0.30 -9.52
N PHE A 14 -5.20 -1.49 -8.94
CA PHE A 14 -5.86 -1.84 -7.68
C PHE A 14 -5.38 -1.02 -6.47
N PRO A 15 -4.07 -0.89 -6.18
CA PRO A 15 -3.58 0.01 -5.13
C PRO A 15 -3.95 1.46 -5.39
N ALA A 16 -3.85 1.94 -6.62
CA ALA A 16 -4.20 3.33 -6.96
C ALA A 16 -5.66 3.65 -6.64
N LEU A 17 -6.59 2.78 -7.05
CA LEU A 17 -8.01 2.95 -6.77
C LEU A 17 -8.30 2.94 -5.28
N LEU A 18 -7.73 1.99 -4.52
CA LEU A 18 -7.94 1.92 -3.08
C LEU A 18 -7.35 3.11 -2.33
N MET A 19 -6.20 3.64 -2.78
CA MET A 19 -5.61 4.86 -2.25
C MET A 19 -6.56 6.06 -2.41
N LEU A 20 -7.10 6.24 -3.62
CA LEU A 20 -8.05 7.33 -3.91
C LEU A 20 -9.35 7.16 -3.13
N LEU A 21 -9.92 5.95 -3.11
CA LEU A 21 -11.12 5.65 -2.34
C LEU A 21 -10.90 5.85 -0.83
N GLY A 22 -9.73 5.46 -0.31
CA GLY A 22 -9.34 5.73 1.07
C GLY A 22 -9.28 7.21 1.38
N LYS A 23 -8.72 8.03 0.47
CA LYS A 23 -8.63 9.48 0.63
C LYS A 23 -10.02 10.13 0.60
N PHE A 24 -10.79 9.92 -0.47
CA PHE A 24 -12.11 10.53 -0.61
C PHE A 24 -13.11 9.99 0.40
N GLY A 25 -13.08 8.69 0.68
CA GLY A 25 -13.87 8.06 1.74
C GLY A 25 -13.50 8.61 3.11
N GLY A 26 -12.22 8.79 3.41
CA GLY A 26 -11.75 9.43 4.63
C GLY A 26 -12.26 10.85 4.78
N ILE A 27 -12.22 11.66 3.71
CA ILE A 27 -12.80 13.01 3.73
C ILE A 27 -14.30 12.97 4.04
N ALA A 28 -15.05 12.09 3.37
CA ALA A 28 -16.49 11.96 3.55
C ALA A 28 -16.85 11.52 4.98
N ILE A 29 -16.17 10.50 5.50
CA ILE A 29 -16.38 9.96 6.85
C ILE A 29 -16.07 11.04 7.90
N ILE A 30 -14.90 11.67 7.83
CA ILE A 30 -14.47 12.65 8.85
C ILE A 30 -15.33 13.91 8.80
N SER A 31 -15.69 14.37 7.60
CA SER A 31 -16.56 15.54 7.47
C SER A 31 -17.98 15.27 7.95
N GLY A 32 -18.50 14.06 7.70
CA GLY A 32 -19.79 13.63 8.22
C GLY A 32 -19.79 13.49 9.75
N LEU A 33 -18.75 12.90 10.33
CA LEU A 33 -18.63 12.72 11.79
C LEU A 33 -18.49 14.05 12.54
N LEU A 34 -17.79 15.02 11.96
CA LEU A 34 -17.55 16.32 12.58
C LEU A 34 -18.62 17.37 12.21
N GLY A 35 -19.60 17.01 11.39
CA GLY A 35 -20.71 17.90 11.01
C GLY A 35 -20.31 19.05 10.08
N TYR A 36 -19.21 18.91 9.34
CA TYR A 36 -18.72 19.96 8.43
C TYR A 36 -19.48 19.96 7.11
N ASN A 37 -20.11 21.09 6.78
CA ASN A 37 -20.72 21.31 5.46
C ASN A 37 -19.64 21.63 4.42
N LEU A 38 -19.14 20.59 3.73
CA LEU A 38 -18.22 20.73 2.62
C LEU A 38 -18.92 21.39 1.41
N LYS A 39 -18.80 22.71 1.28
CA LYS A 39 -19.16 23.43 0.06
C LYS A 39 -17.92 23.62 -0.81
N PHE A 40 -17.88 22.98 -1.98
CA PHE A 40 -16.73 23.04 -2.89
C PHE A 40 -16.43 24.49 -3.34
N SER A 41 -15.36 25.09 -2.81
CA SER A 41 -14.79 26.34 -3.37
C SER A 41 -13.32 26.13 -3.72
N GLN A 42 -12.94 26.46 -4.96
CA GLN A 42 -11.57 26.30 -5.46
C GLN A 42 -10.61 27.29 -4.81
N TYR A 43 -9.51 26.80 -4.21
CA TYR A 43 -8.27 27.56 -4.03
C TYR A 43 -7.03 26.63 -4.06
N ALA A 44 -5.96 27.15 -4.65
CA ALA A 44 -5.00 26.44 -5.52
C ALA A 44 -3.77 25.78 -4.87
N ASN A 45 -3.68 25.65 -3.53
CA ASN A 45 -2.40 25.29 -2.87
C ASN A 45 -2.41 23.97 -2.10
N SER A 46 -3.19 22.97 -2.50
CA SER A 46 -2.96 21.59 -2.08
C SER A 46 -3.25 20.64 -3.23
N VAL A 47 -2.53 19.51 -3.27
CA VAL A 47 -2.63 18.54 -4.35
C VAL A 47 -3.95 17.74 -4.25
N LEU A 48 -4.58 17.66 -3.06
CA LEU A 48 -5.75 16.80 -2.77
C LEU A 48 -6.69 17.31 -1.64
N SER A 49 -6.97 18.62 -1.50
CA SER A 49 -7.92 19.14 -0.47
C SER A 49 -9.23 19.61 -1.07
N LEU A 50 -10.34 19.15 -0.48
CA LEU A 50 -11.68 19.71 -0.66
C LEU A 50 -11.92 20.70 0.49
N ASN A 51 -12.04 22.00 0.19
CA ASN A 51 -12.35 23.01 1.21
C ASN A 51 -13.84 23.36 1.17
N GLY A 52 -14.49 23.27 2.33
CA GLY A 52 -15.74 23.96 2.68
C GLY A 52 -15.48 25.28 3.41
N ILE A 53 -16.54 26.06 3.65
CA ILE A 53 -16.49 27.27 4.49
C ILE A 53 -16.36 26.81 5.94
N VAL A 54 -15.15 26.44 6.34
CA VAL A 54 -14.84 25.85 7.65
C VAL A 54 -13.53 26.47 8.15
N PRO A 55 -13.34 26.69 9.47
CA PRO A 55 -12.09 27.20 10.04
C PRO A 55 -10.86 26.42 9.54
N LYS A 56 -9.73 27.11 9.37
CA LYS A 56 -8.47 26.51 8.87
C LYS A 56 -8.02 25.29 9.68
N GLU A 57 -8.23 25.32 10.99
CA GLU A 57 -7.86 24.24 11.92
C GLU A 57 -8.62 22.94 11.64
N ASP A 58 -9.88 23.06 11.26
CA ASP A 58 -10.76 21.92 10.99
C ASP A 58 -10.46 21.30 9.62
N LEU A 59 -10.06 22.13 8.64
CA LEU A 59 -9.56 21.65 7.34
C LEU A 59 -8.25 20.86 7.48
N ILE A 60 -7.37 21.28 8.41
CA ILE A 60 -6.15 20.52 8.73
C ILE A 60 -6.53 19.16 9.32
N LYS A 61 -7.47 19.10 10.27
CA LYS A 61 -7.93 17.82 10.84
C LYS A 61 -8.48 16.88 9.76
N ILE A 62 -9.36 17.37 8.88
CA ILE A 62 -9.92 16.55 7.78
C ILE A 62 -8.79 16.01 6.89
N THR A 63 -7.81 16.86 6.56
CA THR A 63 -6.66 16.48 5.72
C THR A 63 -5.84 15.37 6.40
N VAL A 64 -5.41 15.60 7.64
CA VAL A 64 -4.63 14.65 8.46
C VAL A 64 -5.31 13.30 8.55
N PHE A 65 -6.58 13.26 8.96
CA PHE A 65 -7.29 11.99 9.14
C PHE A 65 -7.56 11.28 7.81
N SER A 66 -7.88 12.02 6.74
CA SER A 66 -8.08 11.41 5.42
C SER A 66 -6.78 10.88 4.80
N ASP A 67 -5.65 11.57 5.00
CA ASP A 67 -4.33 11.09 4.60
C ASP A 67 -3.92 9.85 5.40
N LEU A 68 -4.18 9.84 6.71
CA LEU A 68 -3.93 8.68 7.56
C LEU A 68 -4.77 7.47 7.13
N ILE A 69 -6.07 7.65 6.85
CA ILE A 69 -6.93 6.56 6.35
C ILE A 69 -6.41 6.02 5.02
N ALA A 70 -6.10 6.89 4.06
CA ALA A 70 -5.55 6.48 2.77
C ALA A 70 -4.21 5.73 2.93
N TYR A 71 -3.33 6.22 3.81
CA TYR A 71 -2.07 5.57 4.13
C TYR A 71 -2.27 4.18 4.74
N LEU A 72 -3.18 4.04 5.71
CA LEU A 72 -3.48 2.76 6.35
C LEU A 72 -4.06 1.74 5.36
N VAL A 73 -4.95 2.16 4.45
CA VAL A 73 -5.49 1.30 3.40
C VAL A 73 -4.36 0.71 2.55
N ILE A 74 -3.42 1.55 2.11
CA ILE A 74 -2.28 1.08 1.30
C ILE A 74 -1.30 0.24 2.14
N ALA A 75 -1.07 0.59 3.39
CA ALA A 75 -0.23 -0.19 4.30
C ALA A 75 -0.78 -1.60 4.50
N VAL A 76 -2.11 -1.76 4.63
CA VAL A 76 -2.77 -3.08 4.71
C VAL A 76 -2.56 -3.87 3.42
N ILE A 77 -2.67 -3.24 2.24
CA ILE A 77 -2.44 -3.91 0.95
C ILE A 77 -1.00 -4.43 0.86
N VAL A 78 -0.02 -3.60 1.24
CA VAL A 78 1.39 -4.01 1.29
C VAL A 78 1.59 -5.13 2.31
N LEU A 79 0.99 -5.03 3.50
CA LEU A 79 1.09 -6.05 4.52
C LEU A 79 0.55 -7.40 4.04
N VAL A 80 -0.58 -7.41 3.32
CA VAL A 80 -1.12 -8.63 2.70
C VAL A 80 -0.15 -9.20 1.67
N ALA A 81 0.49 -8.36 0.85
CA ALA A 81 1.50 -8.80 -0.10
C ALA A 81 2.75 -9.38 0.60
N VAL A 82 3.19 -8.77 1.71
CA VAL A 82 4.30 -9.25 2.54
C VAL A 82 3.98 -10.59 3.18
N VAL A 83 2.80 -10.74 3.76
CA VAL A 83 2.35 -12.01 4.35
C VAL A 83 2.30 -13.11 3.28
N ARG A 84 1.86 -12.78 2.06
CA ARG A 84 1.91 -13.72 0.93
C ARG A 84 3.33 -14.10 0.54
N ALA A 85 4.25 -13.14 0.50
CA ALA A 85 5.67 -13.39 0.20
C ALA A 85 6.30 -14.33 1.23
N LEU A 86 6.09 -14.06 2.53
CA LEU A 86 6.73 -14.81 3.61
C LEU A 86 6.16 -16.22 3.83
N TYR A 87 4.88 -16.45 3.54
CA TYR A 87 4.19 -17.70 3.94
C TYR A 87 3.57 -18.51 2.81
N PHE A 88 3.27 -17.90 1.65
CA PHE A 88 2.42 -18.50 0.62
C PHE A 88 3.08 -18.58 -0.77
N HIS A 89 4.40 -18.76 -0.79
CA HIS A 89 5.19 -18.90 -2.01
C HIS A 89 5.40 -20.37 -2.39
N ASP A 90 5.15 -20.71 -3.65
CA ASP A 90 5.27 -22.08 -4.19
C ASP A 90 6.61 -22.75 -3.88
N SER A 91 7.69 -21.97 -3.80
CA SER A 91 9.04 -22.49 -3.59
C SER A 91 9.30 -23.07 -2.18
N HIS A 92 8.56 -22.62 -1.16
CA HIS A 92 8.86 -22.92 0.25
C HIS A 92 7.62 -23.33 1.07
N ILE A 93 6.46 -23.53 0.45
CA ILE A 93 5.27 -23.98 1.18
C ILE A 93 5.57 -25.32 1.87
N LYS A 94 5.47 -25.31 3.20
CA LYS A 94 5.61 -26.52 4.01
C LYS A 94 4.54 -27.53 3.56
N PRO A 95 4.86 -28.82 3.40
CA PRO A 95 3.88 -29.84 2.99
C PRO A 95 2.63 -29.87 3.90
N ARG A 96 2.81 -29.63 5.20
CA ARG A 96 1.71 -29.49 6.18
C ARG A 96 0.82 -28.28 5.92
N LEU A 97 1.36 -27.18 5.41
CA LEU A 97 0.60 -25.98 5.06
C LEU A 97 -0.15 -26.20 3.73
N SER A 98 0.50 -26.82 2.73
CA SER A 98 -0.16 -27.21 1.47
C SER A 98 -1.35 -28.13 1.71
N ALA A 99 -1.18 -29.19 2.51
CA ALA A 99 -2.26 -30.10 2.87
C ALA A 99 -3.45 -29.39 3.56
N LYS A 100 -3.17 -28.42 4.42
CA LYS A 100 -4.22 -27.59 5.06
C LYS A 100 -4.91 -26.65 4.07
N LEU A 101 -4.18 -26.06 3.12
CA LEU A 101 -4.75 -25.19 2.10
C LEU A 101 -5.65 -25.98 1.15
N VAL A 102 -5.25 -27.20 0.78
CA VAL A 102 -6.08 -28.12 -0.01
C VAL A 102 -7.35 -28.50 0.75
N GLN A 103 -7.24 -28.91 2.02
CA GLN A 103 -8.40 -29.26 2.85
C GLN A 103 -9.41 -28.12 3.01
N ASN A 104 -8.96 -26.87 2.97
CA ASN A 104 -9.82 -25.69 3.10
C ASN A 104 -10.23 -25.06 1.75
N ASN A 105 -9.95 -25.70 0.61
CA ASN A 105 -10.19 -25.14 -0.74
C ASN A 105 -9.52 -23.76 -0.97
N MET A 106 -8.37 -23.53 -0.34
CA MET A 106 -7.62 -22.26 -0.37
C MET A 106 -6.38 -22.30 -1.28
N MET A 107 -6.33 -23.24 -2.24
CA MET A 107 -5.21 -23.38 -3.19
C MET A 107 -4.93 -22.08 -3.97
N GLY A 108 -5.94 -21.24 -4.23
CA GLY A 108 -5.77 -19.94 -4.91
C GLY A 108 -4.98 -18.89 -4.13
N LEU A 109 -4.65 -19.13 -2.85
CA LEU A 109 -3.72 -18.30 -2.07
C LEU A 109 -2.26 -18.55 -2.44
N ILE A 110 -1.97 -19.73 -2.99
CA ILE A 110 -0.65 -20.08 -3.47
C ILE A 110 -0.45 -19.38 -4.82
N ARG A 111 0.63 -18.61 -4.93
CA ARG A 111 0.96 -17.88 -6.15
C ARG A 111 2.44 -18.01 -6.48
N ASN A 112 2.73 -17.98 -7.78
CA ASN A 112 4.10 -17.91 -8.28
C ASN A 112 4.81 -16.69 -7.70
N SER A 113 6.05 -16.93 -7.28
CA SER A 113 7.01 -15.98 -6.77
C SER A 113 7.04 -14.64 -7.49
N TYR A 114 7.06 -14.69 -8.81
CA TYR A 114 7.09 -13.51 -9.66
C TYR A 114 5.87 -12.60 -9.44
N SER A 115 4.67 -13.19 -9.37
CA SER A 115 3.43 -12.42 -9.20
C SER A 115 3.33 -11.78 -7.82
N ILE A 116 3.83 -12.46 -6.78
CA ILE A 116 3.82 -11.96 -5.41
C ILE A 116 4.75 -10.76 -5.29
N TYR A 117 6.00 -10.86 -5.78
CA TYR A 117 6.94 -9.76 -5.70
C TYR A 117 6.55 -8.56 -6.57
N TYR A 118 5.98 -8.78 -7.76
CA TYR A 118 5.44 -7.67 -8.55
C TYR A 118 4.34 -6.94 -7.80
N SER A 119 3.36 -7.67 -7.25
CA SER A 119 2.29 -7.07 -6.46
C SER A 119 2.81 -6.32 -5.23
N ALA A 120 3.83 -6.87 -4.55
CA ALA A 120 4.43 -6.27 -3.36
C ALA A 120 5.19 -4.98 -3.70
N ILE A 121 6.04 -4.98 -4.73
CA ILE A 121 6.83 -3.82 -5.17
C ILE A 121 5.92 -2.70 -5.67
N VAL A 122 4.90 -3.04 -6.47
CA VAL A 122 3.93 -2.06 -6.96
C VAL A 122 3.19 -1.42 -5.79
N SER A 123 2.65 -2.23 -4.87
CA SER A 123 1.93 -1.70 -3.70
C SER A 123 2.85 -0.86 -2.79
N LEU A 124 4.10 -1.28 -2.61
CA LEU A 124 5.11 -0.55 -1.84
C LEU A 124 5.41 0.82 -2.47
N THR A 125 5.41 0.89 -3.81
CA THR A 125 5.57 2.16 -4.54
C THR A 125 4.43 3.13 -4.18
N PHE A 126 3.18 2.66 -4.16
CA PHE A 126 2.04 3.49 -3.74
C PHE A 126 2.11 3.89 -2.26
N LEU A 127 2.64 3.02 -1.38
CA LEU A 127 2.86 3.36 0.02
C LEU A 127 3.85 4.52 0.16
N TRP A 128 4.95 4.49 -0.59
CA TRP A 128 5.91 5.59 -0.65
C TRP A 128 5.35 6.85 -1.28
N ILE A 129 4.53 6.75 -2.33
CA ILE A 129 3.81 7.90 -2.90
C ILE A 129 2.97 8.58 -1.81
N MET A 130 2.22 7.81 -1.01
CA MET A 130 1.46 8.38 0.11
C MET A 130 2.37 8.98 1.18
N THR A 131 3.49 8.35 1.53
CA THR A 131 4.49 8.93 2.44
C THR A 131 5.01 10.26 1.90
N PHE A 132 5.28 10.39 0.59
CA PHE A 132 5.70 11.65 -0.02
C PHE A 132 4.62 12.72 0.01
N ILE A 133 3.35 12.34 -0.21
CA ILE A 133 2.22 13.27 -0.06
C ILE A 133 2.16 13.81 1.38
N ILE A 134 2.31 12.94 2.38
CA ILE A 134 2.36 13.31 3.80
C ILE A 134 3.55 14.24 4.09
N ILE A 135 4.74 13.96 3.53
CA ILE A 135 5.91 14.85 3.63
C ILE A 135 5.60 16.23 3.06
N ILE A 136 5.04 16.28 1.85
CA ILE A 136 4.68 17.55 1.20
C ILE A 136 3.65 18.31 2.03
N ASN A 137 2.60 17.62 2.52
CA ASN A 137 1.56 18.22 3.36
C ASN A 137 2.13 18.74 4.69
N TRP A 138 3.11 18.06 5.27
CA TRP A 138 3.82 18.53 6.46
C TRP A 138 4.64 19.80 6.16
N LEU A 139 5.39 19.83 5.05
CA LEU A 139 6.18 20.99 4.63
C LEU A 139 5.32 22.26 4.42
N ILE A 140 4.07 22.11 4.00
CA ILE A 140 3.12 23.22 3.82
C ILE A 140 2.21 23.47 5.05
N ASN A 141 2.56 22.90 6.21
CA ASN A 141 1.84 23.05 7.49
C ASN A 141 0.37 22.56 7.45
N LYS A 142 0.09 21.52 6.67
CA LYS A 142 -1.23 20.87 6.57
C LYS A 142 -1.30 19.49 7.22
N GLU A 143 -0.22 19.06 7.86
CA GLU A 143 -0.09 17.72 8.43
C GLU A 143 0.62 17.76 9.78
N TYR A 144 0.36 16.78 10.64
CA TYR A 144 1.05 16.66 11.92
C TYR A 144 2.35 15.85 11.79
N ILE A 145 3.37 16.24 12.55
CA ILE A 145 4.68 15.56 12.56
C ILE A 145 4.57 14.08 12.96
N LEU A 146 3.59 13.72 13.81
CA LEU A 146 3.36 12.34 14.21
C LEU A 146 2.89 11.47 13.03
N THR A 147 2.01 11.99 12.17
CA THR A 147 1.57 11.28 10.95
C THR A 147 2.77 11.04 10.03
N LEU A 148 3.64 12.04 9.88
CA LEU A 148 4.88 11.92 9.11
C LEU A 148 5.77 10.80 9.66
N LEU A 149 6.12 10.86 10.94
CA LEU A 149 7.01 9.88 11.57
C LEU A 149 6.44 8.46 11.47
N PHE A 150 5.14 8.30 11.76
CA PHE A 150 4.44 7.03 11.62
C PHE A 150 4.54 6.47 10.20
N SER A 151 4.27 7.32 9.19
CA SER A 151 4.31 6.90 7.78
C SER A 151 5.72 6.54 7.32
N VAL A 152 6.75 7.26 7.75
CA VAL A 152 8.15 6.97 7.36
C VAL A 152 8.63 5.68 8.00
N VAL A 153 8.34 5.48 9.29
CA VAL A 153 8.74 4.26 10.02
C VAL A 153 8.12 3.02 9.38
N ILE A 154 6.80 3.01 9.18
CA ILE A 154 6.11 1.85 8.61
C ILE A 154 6.56 1.57 7.17
N SER A 155 6.65 2.60 6.32
CA SER A 155 7.09 2.42 4.93
C SER A 155 8.51 1.86 4.86
N THR A 156 9.40 2.33 5.73
CA THR A 156 10.78 1.82 5.81
C THR A 156 10.81 0.38 6.32
N THR A 157 10.07 0.05 7.39
CA THR A 157 10.01 -1.31 7.93
C THR A 157 9.50 -2.31 6.90
N LEU A 158 8.41 -2.00 6.20
CA LEU A 158 7.86 -2.88 5.16
C LEU A 158 8.83 -3.03 3.98
N THR A 159 9.53 -1.97 3.60
CA THR A 159 10.59 -2.02 2.57
C THR A 159 11.70 -2.99 2.98
N LEU A 160 12.19 -2.89 4.23
CA LEU A 160 13.25 -3.77 4.74
C LEU A 160 12.82 -5.24 4.77
N ILE A 161 11.58 -5.52 5.19
CA ILE A 161 11.05 -6.89 5.21
C ILE A 161 11.04 -7.48 3.79
N ILE A 162 10.48 -6.75 2.81
CA ILE A 162 10.43 -7.20 1.41
C ILE A 162 11.84 -7.38 0.85
N TYR A 163 12.74 -6.45 1.12
CA TYR A 163 14.12 -6.51 0.64
C TYR A 163 14.87 -7.75 1.16
N VAL A 164 14.76 -8.03 2.47
CA VAL A 164 15.39 -9.21 3.08
C VAL A 164 14.81 -10.50 2.50
N ASP A 165 13.50 -10.54 2.27
CA ASP A 165 12.83 -11.71 1.68
C ASP A 165 13.28 -11.96 0.23
N ILE A 166 13.26 -10.93 -0.62
CA ILE A 166 13.75 -11.02 -2.00
C ILE A 166 15.21 -11.48 -2.04
N ARG A 167 16.06 -10.94 -1.16
CA ARG A 167 17.47 -11.32 -1.12
C ARG A 167 17.65 -12.80 -0.78
N ARG A 168 16.93 -13.31 0.22
CA ARG A 168 16.95 -14.73 0.59
C ARG A 168 16.54 -15.61 -0.59
N GLU A 169 15.51 -15.20 -1.33
CA GLU A 169 15.04 -15.95 -2.49
C GLU A 169 16.07 -15.97 -3.63
N ILE A 170 16.71 -14.83 -3.93
CA ILE A 170 17.79 -14.75 -4.92
C ILE A 170 18.96 -15.67 -4.54
N ASP A 171 19.34 -15.69 -3.25
CA ASP A 171 20.43 -16.54 -2.78
C ASP A 171 20.06 -18.04 -2.86
N ASN A 172 18.80 -18.40 -2.56
CA ASN A 172 18.29 -19.77 -2.72
C ASN A 172 18.34 -20.24 -4.18
N ILE A 173 17.94 -19.38 -5.13
CA ILE A 173 17.96 -19.69 -6.57
C ILE A 173 19.39 -19.94 -7.04
N LYS A 174 20.35 -19.10 -6.61
CA LYS A 174 21.77 -19.27 -6.96
C LYS A 174 22.34 -20.59 -6.46
N MET A 175 21.92 -21.06 -5.28
CA MET A 175 22.43 -22.29 -4.67
C MET A 175 21.75 -23.57 -5.22
N LYS A 176 20.51 -23.49 -5.71
CA LYS A 176 19.74 -24.65 -6.21
C LYS A 176 19.00 -24.34 -7.52
N PRO A 177 19.73 -24.13 -8.63
CA PRO A 177 19.13 -23.69 -9.89
C PRO A 177 18.18 -24.72 -10.53
N SER A 178 18.38 -26.03 -10.27
CA SER A 178 17.58 -27.11 -10.87
C SER A 178 16.16 -27.27 -10.31
N LEU A 179 15.80 -26.52 -9.26
CA LEU A 179 14.48 -26.60 -8.60
C LEU A 179 13.49 -25.52 -9.05
N TYR A 180 13.90 -24.56 -9.88
CA TYR A 180 13.03 -23.46 -10.36
C TYR A 180 12.76 -23.58 -11.87
N ASN A 181 11.50 -23.81 -12.24
CA ASN A 181 11.00 -23.58 -13.60
C ASN A 181 10.31 -22.21 -13.64
N TRP A 182 10.73 -21.36 -14.59
CA TRP A 182 10.30 -19.96 -14.72
C TRP A 182 9.21 -19.76 -15.78
N ASP A 183 8.25 -20.70 -15.86
CA ASP A 183 7.13 -20.63 -16.82
C ASP A 183 6.07 -19.59 -16.41
#